data_AF-A0A933X0V2-F1
#
_entry.id   AF-A0A933X0V2-F1
#
_cell.length_a   1.000
_cell.length_b   1.000
_cell.length_c   1.000
_cell.angle_alpha   90.00
_cell.angle_beta   90.00
_cell.angle_gamma   90.00
#
_symmetry.space_group_name_H-M   'P 1'
#
loop_
_entity.id
_entity.type
_entity.pdbx_description
1 polymer ?
#
loop_
_entity_poly.entity_id
_entity_poly.type
_entity_poly.pdbx_seq_one_letter_code
_entity_poly.pdbx_strand_id
1 'polypeptide(L)'
;MNVPMRGVTLACMRHGTANPKLAARVRRVFALLQRFEPFEVGADTQWHGPHFVASRREWWPARFLLYRDELYVTLELGWSRSQLAWRVGTDAVEIDGSDSFTSGSREPESTWHEAMKQFERRLASALRDPERYARRLERDFPIGSRRGLLVRARSWPKGMRAWLSAKGEERLRAALDRAERAPSLPELAPRRYFEIAAIAYDAAVPKLRRLAPLDKYLKAADKRDGGLLALPTDDSEAFARWFRSPAWSGTHPWEIVYSMFDGVVLGPWERDGGWRFGLSAGHLGQAEAVAKMARALGEQGVPFEWHQAEEMIAALRGRDEIEIGPFSMQLSLAELRRQNRAAVKDVRWDPLPVLKPRREAVIPRVGRARPTGDLSLAPAPRTRRLHAPPRTHGRSKSP
;
A
#
# COMPACT_ATOMS: atom_id res chain seq x y z
N MET A 1 -0.86 8.67 12.73
CA MET A 1 0.54 8.20 12.68
C MET A 1 0.90 7.96 11.22
N ASN A 2 2.06 8.45 10.76
CA ASN A 2 2.57 8.17 9.41
C ASN A 2 2.66 6.65 9.23
N VAL A 3 1.88 6.10 8.30
CA VAL A 3 2.02 4.70 7.89
C VAL A 3 3.35 4.61 7.13
N PRO A 4 4.37 3.89 7.65
CA PRO A 4 5.59 3.66 6.89
C PRO A 4 5.19 2.84 5.67
N MET A 5 5.66 3.24 4.47
CA MET A 5 5.64 2.33 3.33
C MET A 5 6.33 1.04 3.78
N ARG A 6 5.56 -0.06 3.78
CA ARG A 6 6.02 -1.40 4.16
C ARG A 6 7.37 -1.64 3.47
N GLY A 7 8.42 -1.76 4.29
CA GLY A 7 9.74 -2.15 3.84
C GLY A 7 9.62 -3.45 3.06
N VAL A 8 10.40 -3.55 1.99
CA VAL A 8 10.66 -4.81 1.30
C VAL A 8 11.14 -5.78 2.38
N THR A 9 10.29 -6.74 2.76
CA THR A 9 10.66 -7.80 3.70
C THR A 9 11.73 -8.63 2.99
N LEU A 10 13.01 -8.45 3.35
CA LEU A 10 14.09 -9.37 3.00
C LEU A 10 13.81 -10.69 3.72
N ALA A 11 13.08 -11.60 3.07
CA ALA A 11 12.90 -12.97 3.56
C ALA A 11 14.12 -13.83 3.17
N CYS A 12 14.52 -14.68 4.11
CA CYS A 12 15.66 -15.60 4.12
C CYS A 12 16.21 -16.09 2.77
N MET A 13 17.46 -15.71 2.48
CA MET A 13 18.26 -16.15 1.32
C MET A 13 18.64 -17.63 1.41
N ARG A 14 18.39 -18.39 0.34
CA ARG A 14 18.94 -19.73 0.10
C ARG A 14 20.25 -19.60 -0.68
N HIS A 15 21.23 -20.46 -0.40
CA HIS A 15 22.51 -20.50 -1.13
C HIS A 15 22.32 -20.56 -2.65
N GLY A 16 22.74 -19.52 -3.36
CA GLY A 16 22.68 -19.46 -4.82
C GLY A 16 23.43 -20.57 -5.54
N THR A 17 22.85 -20.99 -6.67
CA THR A 17 23.51 -21.90 -7.62
C THR A 17 24.38 -21.08 -8.57
N ALA A 18 25.60 -21.55 -8.84
CA ALA A 18 26.49 -20.86 -9.77
C ALA A 18 25.92 -20.94 -11.20
N ASN A 19 25.48 -19.80 -11.77
CA ASN A 19 25.11 -19.68 -13.18
C ASN A 19 26.03 -18.65 -13.87
N PRO A 20 27.22 -19.06 -14.34
CA PRO A 20 28.22 -18.14 -14.87
C PRO A 20 27.76 -17.41 -16.15
N LYS A 21 26.89 -18.04 -16.96
CA LYS A 21 26.35 -17.43 -18.18
C LYS A 21 25.40 -16.28 -17.85
N LEU A 22 24.52 -16.48 -16.87
CA LEU A 22 23.60 -15.43 -16.41
C LEU A 22 24.39 -14.32 -15.70
N ALA A 23 25.31 -14.68 -14.80
CA ALA A 23 26.17 -13.73 -14.09
C ALA A 23 26.96 -12.82 -15.05
N ALA A 24 27.57 -13.39 -16.09
CA ALA A 24 28.28 -12.62 -17.10
C ALA A 24 27.37 -11.62 -17.82
N ARG A 25 26.08 -11.94 -18.03
CA ARG A 25 25.12 -11.02 -18.65
C ARG A 25 24.63 -9.96 -17.66
N VAL A 26 24.35 -10.33 -16.42
CA VAL A 26 24.01 -9.37 -15.35
C VAL A 26 25.13 -8.34 -15.20
N ARG A 27 26.41 -8.77 -15.21
CA ARG A 27 27.58 -7.87 -15.21
C ARG A 27 27.53 -6.83 -16.33
N ARG A 28 27.23 -7.26 -17.58
CA ARG A 28 27.12 -6.33 -18.72
C ARG A 28 25.94 -5.38 -18.60
N VAL A 29 24.78 -5.88 -18.15
CA VAL A 29 23.61 -5.03 -17.88
C VAL A 29 23.92 -4.00 -16.80
N PHE A 30 24.57 -4.40 -15.71
CA PHE A 30 24.95 -3.50 -14.63
C PHE A 30 25.92 -2.40 -15.10
N ALA A 31 26.97 -2.77 -15.85
CA ALA A 31 27.91 -1.79 -16.42
C ALA A 31 27.20 -0.76 -17.34
N LEU A 32 26.18 -1.19 -18.08
CA LEU A 32 25.37 -0.28 -18.89
C LEU A 32 24.44 0.59 -18.03
N LEU A 33 23.81 0.04 -16.99
CA LEU A 33 22.94 0.77 -16.06
C LEU A 33 23.65 1.93 -15.36
N GLN A 34 24.91 1.74 -14.96
CA GLN A 34 25.72 2.77 -14.34
C GLN A 34 25.90 4.02 -15.23
N ARG A 35 25.62 3.92 -16.53
CA ARG A 35 25.66 5.05 -17.48
C ARG A 35 24.33 5.78 -17.62
N PHE A 36 23.35 5.48 -16.75
CA PHE A 36 22.06 6.15 -16.69
C PHE A 36 21.85 6.81 -15.33
N GLU A 37 21.04 7.87 -15.31
CA GLU A 37 20.64 8.56 -14.08
C GLU A 37 19.86 7.61 -13.15
N PRO A 38 20.37 7.34 -11.93
CA PRO A 38 19.62 6.60 -10.93
C PRO A 38 18.64 7.50 -10.19
N PHE A 39 17.74 6.86 -9.46
CA PHE A 39 17.00 7.44 -8.35
C PHE A 39 17.73 7.09 -7.06
N GLU A 40 18.07 8.08 -6.26
CA GLU A 40 18.60 7.87 -4.92
C GLU A 40 17.43 7.66 -3.94
N VAL A 41 17.42 6.52 -3.25
CA VAL A 41 16.42 6.18 -2.23
C VAL A 41 17.14 5.90 -0.92
N GLY A 42 17.34 6.95 -0.12
CA GLY A 42 18.12 6.84 1.12
C GLY A 42 19.60 6.58 0.82
N ALA A 43 20.09 5.41 1.21
CA ALA A 43 21.46 4.95 0.93
C ALA A 43 21.55 4.06 -0.33
N ASP A 44 20.43 3.85 -1.02
CA ASP A 44 20.32 2.87 -2.09
C ASP A 44 20.26 3.55 -3.45
N THR A 45 20.89 2.93 -4.44
CA THR A 45 20.87 3.40 -5.84
C THR A 45 19.90 2.55 -6.64
N GLN A 46 18.94 3.18 -7.31
CA GLN A 46 17.88 2.49 -8.04
C GLN A 46 17.78 2.96 -9.49
N TRP A 47 17.45 2.04 -10.41
CA TRP A 47 17.07 2.35 -11.79
C TRP A 47 15.72 1.73 -12.14
N HIS A 48 14.94 2.44 -12.94
CA HIS A 48 13.67 1.95 -13.49
C HIS A 48 13.84 1.68 -14.98
N GLY A 49 13.43 0.49 -15.40
CA GLY A 49 13.58 0.02 -16.76
C GLY A 49 15.01 -0.43 -17.10
N PRO A 50 15.22 -0.93 -18.34
CA PRO A 50 14.25 -1.04 -19.42
C PRO A 50 13.17 -2.10 -19.15
N HIS A 51 12.05 -2.05 -19.89
CA HIS A 51 10.99 -3.04 -19.79
C HIS A 51 11.37 -4.38 -20.44
N PHE A 52 10.90 -5.47 -19.85
CA PHE A 52 10.92 -6.81 -20.45
C PHE A 52 9.69 -6.98 -21.35
N VAL A 53 9.91 -7.35 -22.61
CA VAL A 53 8.82 -7.54 -23.58
C VAL A 53 8.56 -9.01 -23.73
N ALA A 54 7.51 -9.48 -23.05
CA ALA A 54 7.04 -10.86 -23.13
C ALA A 54 6.26 -11.11 -24.42
N SER A 55 5.52 -10.10 -24.91
CA SER A 55 4.82 -10.13 -26.19
C SER A 55 4.59 -8.71 -26.74
N ARG A 56 4.05 -8.59 -27.96
CA ARG A 56 3.68 -7.28 -28.54
C ARG A 56 2.70 -6.48 -27.67
N ARG A 57 1.93 -7.13 -26.80
CA ARG A 57 0.90 -6.49 -25.96
C ARG A 57 1.29 -6.39 -24.48
N GLU A 58 2.42 -6.99 -24.10
CA GLU A 58 2.75 -7.25 -22.70
C GLU A 58 4.20 -6.89 -22.43
N TRP A 59 4.36 -5.72 -21.81
CA TRP A 59 5.65 -5.16 -21.41
C TRP A 59 5.65 -5.02 -19.90
N TRP A 60 6.67 -5.58 -19.26
CA TRP A 60 6.80 -5.67 -17.82
C TRP A 60 7.90 -4.74 -17.34
N PRO A 61 7.66 -3.88 -16.33
CA PRO A 61 8.71 -3.03 -15.81
C PRO A 61 9.75 -3.88 -15.08
N ALA A 62 11.00 -3.47 -15.26
CA ALA A 62 12.12 -3.97 -14.47
C ALA A 62 12.58 -2.88 -13.50
N ARG A 63 12.98 -3.30 -12.30
CA ARG A 63 13.53 -2.43 -11.27
C ARG A 63 14.88 -2.99 -10.87
N PHE A 64 15.90 -2.13 -10.85
CA PHE A 64 17.25 -2.49 -10.42
C PHE A 64 17.55 -1.71 -9.15
N LEU A 65 17.91 -2.39 -8.07
CA LEU A 65 18.24 -1.81 -6.77
C LEU A 65 19.61 -2.32 -6.36
N LEU A 66 20.56 -1.42 -6.14
CA LEU A 66 21.87 -1.75 -5.61
C LEU A 66 21.91 -1.43 -4.12
N TYR A 67 22.13 -2.47 -3.31
CA TYR A 67 22.25 -2.37 -1.85
C TYR A 67 23.38 -3.25 -1.35
N ARG A 68 24.33 -2.68 -0.59
CA ARG A 68 25.46 -3.40 0.05
C ARG A 68 26.16 -4.41 -0.89
N ASP A 69 26.60 -3.93 -2.05
CA ASP A 69 27.27 -4.72 -3.10
C ASP A 69 26.41 -5.82 -3.75
N GLU A 70 25.10 -5.77 -3.56
CA GLU A 70 24.16 -6.71 -4.17
C GLU A 70 23.18 -5.96 -5.08
N LEU A 71 23.08 -6.43 -6.32
CA LEU A 71 22.11 -5.94 -7.29
C LEU A 71 20.87 -6.81 -7.26
N TYR A 72 19.78 -6.26 -6.76
CA TYR A 72 18.45 -6.84 -6.85
C TYR A 72 17.76 -6.36 -8.12
N VAL A 73 17.23 -7.30 -8.89
CA VAL A 73 16.45 -7.04 -10.08
C VAL A 73 15.05 -7.60 -9.86
N THR A 74 14.04 -6.76 -9.96
CA THR A 74 12.63 -7.17 -9.87
C THR A 74 11.98 -7.08 -11.25
N LEU A 75 11.27 -8.14 -11.66
CA LEU A 75 10.33 -8.13 -12.77
C LEU A 75 8.91 -8.21 -12.25
N GLU A 76 8.09 -7.23 -12.59
CA GLU A 76 6.66 -7.24 -12.26
C GLU A 76 5.90 -7.97 -13.38
N LEU A 77 5.54 -9.24 -13.14
CA LEU A 77 4.91 -10.15 -14.10
C LEU A 77 3.41 -10.30 -13.78
N GLY A 78 2.66 -9.21 -13.96
CA GLY A 78 1.21 -9.16 -13.72
C GLY A 78 0.85 -9.35 -12.24
N TRP A 79 0.35 -10.55 -11.89
CA TRP A 79 -0.03 -10.93 -10.52
C TRP A 79 1.14 -11.43 -9.67
N SER A 80 2.33 -11.57 -10.26
CA SER A 80 3.51 -12.08 -9.57
C SER A 80 4.70 -11.16 -9.74
N ARG A 81 5.70 -11.37 -8.91
CA ARG A 81 7.02 -10.80 -9.06
C ARG A 81 8.02 -11.93 -9.21
N SER A 82 9.02 -11.73 -10.05
CA SER A 82 10.22 -12.56 -10.03
C SER A 82 11.39 -11.68 -9.64
N GLN A 83 12.27 -12.22 -8.80
CA GLN A 83 13.44 -11.49 -8.31
C GLN A 83 14.71 -12.23 -8.68
N LEU A 84 15.74 -11.45 -8.97
CA LEU A 84 17.10 -11.92 -9.17
C LEU A 84 18.02 -11.10 -8.27
N ALA A 85 18.88 -11.75 -7.51
CA ALA A 85 19.95 -11.12 -6.75
C ALA A 85 21.30 -11.51 -7.33
N TRP A 86 22.21 -10.55 -7.44
CA TRP A 86 23.57 -10.79 -7.91
C TRP A 86 24.55 -10.03 -7.04
N ARG A 87 25.49 -10.75 -6.42
CA ARG A 87 26.59 -10.11 -5.68
C ARG A 87 27.63 -9.58 -6.65
N VAL A 88 27.83 -8.26 -6.63
CA VAL A 88 28.70 -7.55 -7.56
C VAL A 88 30.12 -8.12 -7.50
N GLY A 89 30.67 -8.41 -8.69
CA GLY A 89 32.02 -8.98 -8.82
C GLY A 89 32.10 -10.50 -8.69
N THR A 90 30.98 -11.20 -8.47
CA THR A 90 30.95 -12.67 -8.36
C THR A 90 30.20 -13.33 -9.51
N ASP A 91 30.26 -14.66 -9.58
CA ASP A 91 29.40 -15.48 -10.46
C ASP A 91 28.15 -16.03 -9.76
N ALA A 92 27.92 -15.63 -8.50
CA ALA A 92 26.76 -16.04 -7.72
C ALA A 92 25.53 -15.22 -8.14
N VAL A 93 24.55 -15.88 -8.74
CA VAL A 93 23.25 -15.31 -9.08
C VAL A 93 22.18 -16.15 -8.42
N GLU A 94 21.32 -15.50 -7.66
CA GLU A 94 20.16 -16.10 -7.01
C GLU A 94 18.92 -15.66 -7.77
N ILE A 95 18.06 -16.62 -8.12
CA ILE A 95 16.74 -16.33 -8.66
C ILE A 95 15.76 -16.77 -7.58
N ASP A 96 15.00 -15.81 -7.05
CA ASP A 96 13.92 -16.17 -6.15
C ASP A 96 12.75 -16.70 -6.99
N GLY A 97 12.26 -17.86 -6.60
CA GLY A 97 11.02 -18.40 -7.14
C GLY A 97 9.91 -17.40 -6.83
N SER A 98 8.98 -17.18 -7.76
CA SER A 98 7.94 -16.17 -7.58
C SER A 98 7.23 -16.33 -6.23
N ASP A 99 7.16 -15.25 -5.46
CA ASP A 99 6.19 -15.12 -4.38
C ASP A 99 4.79 -15.24 -5.02
N SER A 100 4.25 -16.47 -5.04
CA SER A 100 2.85 -16.89 -5.16
C SER A 100 1.94 -16.28 -6.25
N PHE A 101 1.15 -17.14 -6.90
CA PHE A 101 -0.03 -16.87 -7.78
C PHE A 101 0.16 -16.69 -9.30
N THR A 102 1.23 -17.18 -9.92
CA THR A 102 1.20 -17.41 -11.38
C THR A 102 0.64 -18.79 -11.73
N SER A 103 -0.53 -18.79 -12.38
CA SER A 103 -1.04 -19.90 -13.20
C SER A 103 -0.29 -20.06 -14.53
N GLY A 104 0.88 -19.42 -14.69
CA GLY A 104 1.67 -19.36 -15.92
C GLY A 104 3.02 -20.08 -15.79
N SER A 105 3.19 -21.11 -16.61
CA SER A 105 4.23 -22.14 -16.66
C SER A 105 5.60 -21.72 -17.21
N ARG A 106 6.11 -20.51 -16.90
CA ARG A 106 7.47 -20.13 -17.36
C ARG A 106 8.51 -20.47 -16.30
N GLU A 107 9.45 -21.32 -16.69
CA GLU A 107 10.69 -21.57 -15.94
C GLU A 107 11.39 -20.24 -15.61
N PRO A 108 11.56 -19.89 -14.32
CA PRO A 108 12.12 -18.60 -13.91
C PRO A 108 13.47 -18.29 -14.55
N GLU A 109 14.35 -19.29 -14.67
CA GLU A 109 15.69 -19.14 -15.24
C GLU A 109 15.65 -18.76 -16.74
N SER A 110 14.80 -19.41 -17.53
CA SER A 110 14.62 -19.08 -18.96
C SER A 110 14.13 -17.64 -19.16
N THR A 111 13.23 -17.20 -18.27
CA THR A 111 12.68 -15.83 -18.28
C THR A 111 13.78 -14.81 -18.02
N TRP A 112 14.63 -15.06 -17.02
CA TRP A 112 15.76 -14.17 -16.71
C TRP A 112 16.82 -14.12 -17.80
N HIS A 113 17.12 -15.24 -18.46
CA HIS A 113 18.06 -15.25 -19.59
C HIS A 113 17.59 -14.36 -20.75
N GLU A 114 16.29 -14.42 -21.10
CA GLU A 114 15.72 -13.59 -22.15
C GLU A 114 15.57 -12.13 -21.70
N ALA A 115 15.10 -11.89 -20.46
CA ALA A 115 14.99 -10.55 -19.90
C ALA A 115 16.33 -9.81 -19.92
N MET A 116 17.40 -10.45 -19.41
CA MET A 116 18.74 -9.87 -19.40
C MET A 116 19.26 -9.57 -20.82
N LYS A 117 18.96 -10.43 -21.80
CA LYS A 117 19.31 -10.20 -23.21
C LYS A 117 18.57 -8.99 -23.78
N GLN A 118 17.31 -8.79 -23.41
CA GLN A 118 16.55 -7.62 -23.81
C GLN A 118 17.08 -6.36 -23.12
N PHE A 119 17.42 -6.41 -21.84
CA PHE A 119 17.93 -5.27 -21.09
C PHE A 119 19.25 -4.77 -21.65
N GLU A 120 20.21 -5.67 -21.88
CA GLU A 120 21.50 -5.36 -22.50
C GLU A 120 21.31 -4.62 -23.83
N ARG A 121 20.48 -5.16 -24.73
CA ARG A 121 20.19 -4.55 -26.03
C ARG A 121 19.51 -3.18 -25.92
N ARG A 122 18.54 -3.04 -25.01
CA ARG A 122 17.76 -1.81 -24.85
C ARG A 122 18.58 -0.69 -24.23
N LEU A 123 19.35 -0.98 -23.18
CA LEU A 123 20.28 -0.04 -22.57
C LEU A 123 21.34 0.42 -23.59
N ALA A 124 21.94 -0.51 -24.34
CA ALA A 124 22.89 -0.15 -25.39
C ALA A 124 22.27 0.71 -26.49
N SER A 125 21.02 0.45 -26.87
CA SER A 125 20.29 1.29 -27.83
C SER A 125 20.00 2.69 -27.28
N ALA A 126 19.61 2.78 -26.01
CA ALA A 126 19.31 4.05 -25.34
C ALA A 126 20.58 4.90 -25.12
N LEU A 127 21.75 4.30 -24.94
CA LEU A 127 23.02 5.03 -24.88
C LEU A 127 23.46 5.55 -26.25
N ARG A 128 23.21 4.79 -27.32
CA ARG A 128 23.64 5.14 -28.68
C ARG A 128 22.83 6.29 -29.26
N ASP A 129 21.51 6.25 -29.08
CA ASP A 129 20.58 7.22 -29.64
C ASP A 129 19.37 7.34 -28.70
N PRO A 130 19.46 8.21 -27.68
CA PRO A 130 18.45 8.33 -26.63
C PRO A 130 17.10 8.78 -27.18
N GLU A 131 17.11 9.71 -28.14
CA GLU A 131 15.89 10.24 -28.73
C GLU A 131 15.17 9.20 -29.58
N ARG A 132 15.89 8.44 -30.41
CA ARG A 132 15.29 7.37 -31.20
C ARG A 132 14.76 6.25 -30.32
N TYR A 133 15.43 5.97 -29.19
CA TYR A 133 14.92 5.03 -28.20
C TYR A 133 13.62 5.55 -27.57
N ALA A 134 13.56 6.82 -27.16
CA ALA A 134 12.37 7.46 -26.60
C ALA A 134 11.19 7.44 -27.59
N ARG A 135 11.40 7.87 -28.84
CA ARG A 135 10.38 7.82 -29.91
C ARG A 135 9.85 6.39 -30.15
N ARG A 136 10.73 5.38 -30.09
CA ARG A 136 10.33 3.98 -30.22
C ARG A 136 9.48 3.54 -29.02
N LEU A 137 9.86 3.93 -27.81
CA LEU A 137 9.09 3.64 -26.61
C LEU A 137 7.70 4.28 -26.69
N GLU A 138 7.60 5.54 -27.10
CA GLU A 138 6.33 6.24 -27.27
C GLU A 138 5.38 5.54 -28.26
N ARG A 139 5.94 5.11 -29.40
CA ARG A 139 5.18 4.43 -30.45
C ARG A 139 4.76 3.00 -30.07
N ASP A 140 5.66 2.24 -29.46
CA ASP A 140 5.49 0.79 -29.29
C ASP A 140 5.00 0.38 -27.90
N PHE A 141 5.10 1.24 -26.88
CA PHE A 141 4.75 0.88 -25.50
C PHE A 141 3.24 0.70 -25.33
N PRO A 142 2.75 -0.54 -25.07
CA PRO A 142 1.32 -0.82 -25.05
C PRO A 142 0.61 -0.06 -23.93
N ILE A 143 -0.53 0.54 -24.25
CA ILE A 143 -1.35 1.24 -23.25
C ILE A 143 -1.80 0.31 -22.10
N GLY A 144 -1.97 -0.99 -22.36
CA GLY A 144 -2.30 -1.97 -21.33
C GLY A 144 -1.17 -2.24 -20.32
N SER A 145 0.06 -1.84 -20.64
CA SER A 145 1.24 -1.92 -19.77
C SER A 145 1.58 -0.58 -19.11
N ARG A 146 0.81 0.48 -19.39
CA ARG A 146 0.97 1.79 -18.75
C ARG A 146 0.25 1.84 -17.42
N ARG A 147 0.73 2.69 -16.53
CA ARG A 147 0.02 3.13 -15.33
C ARG A 147 -0.59 4.50 -15.56
N GLY A 148 -1.66 4.79 -14.86
CA GLY A 148 -2.25 6.11 -14.85
C GLY A 148 -3.22 6.27 -13.70
N LEU A 149 -3.73 7.48 -13.55
CA LEU A 149 -4.70 7.85 -12.52
C LEU A 149 -6.03 8.20 -13.16
N LEU A 150 -7.11 7.83 -12.48
CA LEU A 150 -8.47 8.13 -12.88
C LEU A 150 -9.30 8.48 -11.65
N VAL A 151 -10.16 9.49 -11.75
CA VAL A 151 -11.16 9.76 -10.71
C VAL A 151 -12.13 8.57 -10.63
N ARG A 152 -12.28 7.94 -9.46
CA ARG A 152 -13.01 6.68 -9.28
C ARG A 152 -14.42 6.69 -9.87
N ALA A 153 -15.18 7.77 -9.72
CA ALA A 153 -16.53 7.86 -10.29
C ALA A 153 -16.57 7.65 -11.81
N ARG A 154 -15.48 7.97 -12.52
CA ARG A 154 -15.35 7.74 -13.97
C ARG A 154 -15.20 6.27 -14.31
N SER A 155 -14.69 5.45 -13.39
CA SER A 155 -14.52 4.01 -13.63
C SER A 155 -15.82 3.23 -13.50
N TRP A 156 -16.82 3.77 -12.78
CA TRP A 156 -18.06 3.06 -12.50
C TRP A 156 -18.87 2.76 -13.77
N PRO A 157 -19.66 1.66 -13.77
CA PRO A 157 -20.63 1.38 -14.81
C PRO A 157 -21.53 2.59 -15.11
N LYS A 158 -21.88 2.75 -16.39
CA LYS A 158 -22.75 3.86 -16.84
C LYS A 158 -24.07 3.86 -16.05
N GLY A 159 -24.43 5.01 -15.48
CA GLY A 159 -25.65 5.19 -14.70
C GLY A 159 -25.54 4.79 -13.22
N MET A 160 -24.41 4.25 -12.78
CA MET A 160 -24.16 3.97 -11.38
C MET A 160 -24.07 5.29 -10.59
N ARG A 161 -24.80 5.33 -9.47
CA ARG A 161 -24.74 6.45 -8.51
C ARG A 161 -23.66 6.17 -7.48
N ALA A 162 -23.16 7.23 -6.84
CA ALA A 162 -22.27 7.10 -5.70
C ALA A 162 -22.91 6.28 -4.59
N TRP A 163 -22.10 5.43 -3.95
CA TRP A 163 -22.49 4.58 -2.83
C TRP A 163 -22.97 5.41 -1.63
N LEU A 164 -22.35 6.57 -1.44
CA LEU A 164 -22.76 7.55 -0.44
C LEU A 164 -23.41 8.75 -1.13
N SER A 165 -24.61 9.12 -0.74
CA SER A 165 -25.27 10.36 -1.20
C SER A 165 -24.80 11.57 -0.38
N ALA A 166 -25.09 12.79 -0.83
CA ALA A 166 -24.74 14.00 -0.06
C ALA A 166 -25.39 14.01 1.33
N LYS A 167 -26.68 13.67 1.41
CA LYS A 167 -27.40 13.50 2.68
C LYS A 167 -26.86 12.34 3.53
N GLY A 168 -26.38 11.27 2.88
CA GLY A 168 -25.71 10.17 3.56
C GLY A 168 -24.39 10.60 4.19
N GLU A 169 -23.59 11.38 3.47
CA GLU A 169 -22.34 11.97 3.94
C GLU A 169 -22.59 12.93 5.12
N GLU A 170 -23.60 13.79 5.03
CA GLU A 170 -24.01 14.68 6.12
C GLU A 170 -24.34 13.89 7.40
N ARG A 171 -25.17 12.84 7.30
CA ARG A 171 -25.53 11.98 8.44
C ARG A 171 -24.33 11.25 9.02
N LEU A 172 -23.45 10.75 8.16
CA LEU A 172 -22.22 10.09 8.59
C LEU A 172 -21.32 11.07 9.34
N ARG A 173 -21.12 12.28 8.83
CA ARG A 173 -20.33 13.32 9.50
C ARG A 173 -20.94 13.74 10.84
N ALA A 174 -22.26 13.89 10.92
CA ALA A 174 -22.94 14.17 12.19
C ALA A 174 -22.72 13.04 13.23
N ALA A 175 -22.71 11.77 12.79
CA ALA A 175 -22.41 10.64 13.66
C ALA A 175 -20.94 10.64 14.12
N LEU A 176 -19.99 10.99 13.25
CA LEU A 176 -18.57 11.14 13.60
C LEU A 176 -18.35 12.29 14.60
N ASP A 177 -18.98 13.44 14.40
CA ASP A 177 -18.93 14.56 15.34
C ASP A 177 -19.48 14.18 16.72
N ARG A 178 -20.55 13.37 16.75
CA ARG A 178 -21.12 12.84 18.00
C ARG A 178 -20.16 11.88 18.70
N ALA A 179 -19.49 10.99 17.96
CA ALA A 179 -18.49 10.08 18.50
C ALA A 179 -17.26 10.82 19.05
N GLU A 180 -16.80 11.85 18.35
CA GLU A 180 -15.67 12.68 18.79
C GLU A 180 -15.98 13.36 20.14
N ARG A 181 -17.18 13.95 20.25
CA ARG A 181 -17.65 14.63 21.48
C ARG A 181 -18.10 13.67 22.59
N ALA A 182 -18.24 12.38 22.30
CA ALA A 182 -18.65 11.41 23.32
C ALA A 182 -17.55 11.28 24.38
N PRO A 183 -17.91 11.26 25.67
CA PRO A 183 -16.93 11.05 26.73
C PRO A 183 -16.32 9.66 26.61
N SER A 184 -15.04 9.53 26.96
CA SER A 184 -14.40 8.22 27.10
C SER A 184 -15.17 7.36 28.10
N LEU A 185 -15.21 6.05 27.88
CA LEU A 185 -15.82 5.12 28.81
C LEU A 185 -14.93 5.01 30.06
N PRO A 186 -15.44 5.17 31.29
CA PRO A 186 -14.59 5.06 32.48
C PRO A 186 -14.02 3.65 32.66
N GLU A 187 -14.77 2.63 32.23
CA GLU A 187 -14.41 1.23 32.33
C GLU A 187 -14.77 0.48 31.06
N LEU A 188 -14.05 -0.61 30.78
CA LEU A 188 -14.31 -1.51 29.67
C LEU A 188 -14.09 -2.96 30.11
N ALA A 189 -15.16 -3.75 30.08
CA ALA A 189 -15.13 -5.20 30.28
C ALA A 189 -15.35 -5.94 28.94
N PRO A 190 -15.00 -7.24 28.83
CA PRO A 190 -15.18 -7.99 27.59
C PRO A 190 -16.63 -7.95 27.06
N ARG A 191 -17.65 -8.06 27.92
CA ARG A 191 -19.06 -7.92 27.53
C ARG A 191 -19.31 -6.64 26.77
N ARG A 192 -18.84 -5.52 27.34
CA ARG A 192 -19.07 -4.19 26.80
C ARG A 192 -18.36 -4.00 25.46
N TYR A 193 -17.17 -4.57 25.30
CA TYR A 193 -16.49 -4.62 24.00
C TYR A 193 -17.32 -5.37 22.94
N PHE A 194 -17.81 -6.57 23.26
CA PHE A 194 -18.62 -7.36 22.32
C PHE A 194 -19.95 -6.68 21.97
N GLU A 195 -20.59 -6.00 22.92
CA GLU A 195 -21.78 -5.17 22.66
C GLU A 195 -21.49 -4.04 21.68
N ILE A 196 -20.36 -3.35 21.84
CA ILE A 196 -19.95 -2.28 20.92
C ILE A 196 -19.65 -2.84 19.53
N ALA A 197 -18.95 -3.97 19.43
CA ALA A 197 -18.73 -4.66 18.16
C ALA A 197 -20.05 -5.12 17.51
N ALA A 198 -21.03 -5.55 18.31
CA ALA A 198 -22.36 -5.93 17.82
C ALA A 198 -23.09 -4.80 17.09
N ILE A 199 -22.94 -3.54 17.54
CA ILE A 199 -23.50 -2.36 16.84
C ILE A 199 -22.95 -2.28 15.41
N ALA A 200 -21.64 -2.48 15.25
CA ALA A 200 -20.98 -2.48 13.95
C ALA A 200 -21.48 -3.65 13.06
N TYR A 201 -21.57 -4.85 13.62
CA TYR A 201 -22.09 -6.02 12.90
C TYR A 201 -23.53 -5.83 12.43
N ASP A 202 -24.40 -5.27 13.26
CA ASP A 202 -25.81 -5.07 12.91
C ASP A 202 -25.99 -4.11 11.74
N ALA A 203 -25.11 -3.12 11.64
CA ALA A 203 -25.12 -2.14 10.57
C ALA A 203 -24.64 -2.73 9.23
N ALA A 204 -23.60 -3.56 9.24
CA ALA A 204 -22.87 -3.95 8.03
C ALA A 204 -23.01 -5.42 7.63
N VAL A 205 -23.42 -6.31 8.54
CA VAL A 205 -23.46 -7.77 8.32
C VAL A 205 -24.84 -8.35 8.67
N PRO A 206 -25.86 -8.19 7.77
CA PRO A 206 -27.25 -8.53 8.07
C PRO A 206 -27.49 -9.94 8.62
N LYS A 207 -26.70 -10.92 8.17
CA LYS A 207 -26.78 -12.33 8.60
C LYS A 207 -26.47 -12.55 10.09
N LEU A 208 -25.81 -11.60 10.76
CA LEU A 208 -25.42 -11.71 12.17
C LEU A 208 -26.42 -11.06 13.12
N ARG A 209 -27.40 -10.29 12.62
CA ARG A 209 -28.29 -9.45 13.45
C ARG A 209 -29.03 -10.19 14.57
N ARG A 210 -29.36 -11.46 14.33
CA ARG A 210 -30.13 -12.30 15.27
C ARG A 210 -29.27 -13.02 16.30
N LEU A 211 -27.94 -12.90 16.22
CA LEU A 211 -27.02 -13.55 17.15
C LEU A 211 -26.78 -12.69 18.39
N ALA A 212 -26.37 -13.31 19.50
CA ALA A 212 -25.90 -12.58 20.66
C ALA A 212 -24.57 -11.85 20.35
N PRO A 213 -24.20 -10.77 21.07
CA PRO A 213 -22.98 -10.01 20.80
C PRO A 213 -21.70 -10.87 20.68
N LEU A 214 -21.49 -11.80 21.62
CA LEU A 214 -20.34 -12.71 21.60
C LEU A 214 -20.36 -13.63 20.38
N ASP A 215 -21.53 -14.18 20.02
CA ASP A 215 -21.68 -15.05 18.86
C ASP A 215 -21.42 -14.31 17.53
N LYS A 216 -21.78 -13.02 17.45
CA LYS A 216 -21.45 -12.17 16.30
C LYS A 216 -19.92 -12.08 16.13
N TYR A 217 -19.21 -11.84 17.24
CA TYR A 217 -17.75 -11.78 17.26
C TYR A 217 -17.13 -13.13 16.85
N LEU A 218 -17.52 -14.24 17.50
CA LEU A 218 -17.01 -15.58 17.19
C LEU A 218 -17.22 -16.00 15.72
N LYS A 219 -18.27 -15.49 15.07
CA LYS A 219 -18.62 -15.84 13.69
C LYS A 219 -17.83 -15.02 12.66
N ALA A 220 -17.41 -13.81 12.98
CA ALA A 220 -16.93 -12.83 12.00
C ALA A 220 -15.49 -12.35 12.22
N ALA A 221 -15.05 -12.32 13.48
CA ALA A 221 -13.73 -11.82 13.86
C ALA A 221 -12.61 -12.78 13.42
N ASP A 222 -11.40 -12.25 13.39
CA ASP A 222 -10.20 -13.08 13.39
C ASP A 222 -10.15 -13.91 14.68
N LYS A 223 -9.81 -15.18 14.54
CA LYS A 223 -9.83 -16.16 15.64
C LYS A 223 -8.56 -16.14 16.49
N ARG A 224 -7.58 -15.30 16.15
CA ARG A 224 -6.37 -15.09 16.94
C ARG A 224 -6.66 -14.04 18.01
N ASP A 225 -7.52 -14.34 18.98
CA ASP A 225 -8.02 -13.35 19.96
C ASP A 225 -7.03 -13.04 21.10
N GLY A 226 -5.88 -13.71 21.18
CA GLY A 226 -4.84 -13.41 22.19
C GLY A 226 -5.29 -13.58 23.64
N GLY A 227 -6.32 -14.39 23.90
CA GLY A 227 -6.85 -14.64 25.23
C GLY A 227 -8.02 -13.73 25.63
N LEU A 228 -8.47 -12.82 24.76
CA LEU A 228 -9.66 -11.99 25.00
C LEU A 228 -10.90 -12.82 25.34
N LEU A 229 -11.10 -13.94 24.66
CA LEU A 229 -12.26 -14.82 24.88
C LEU A 229 -12.20 -15.61 26.19
N ALA A 230 -11.02 -15.67 26.83
CA ALA A 230 -10.81 -16.36 28.10
C ALA A 230 -10.98 -15.44 29.32
N LEU A 231 -11.18 -14.13 29.11
CA LEU A 231 -11.35 -13.18 30.20
C LEU A 231 -12.74 -13.31 30.85
N PRO A 232 -12.87 -13.03 32.16
CA PRO A 232 -14.17 -12.93 32.80
C PRO A 232 -15.01 -11.81 32.15
N THR A 233 -16.22 -12.16 31.72
CA THR A 233 -17.08 -11.33 30.86
C THR A 233 -17.38 -9.94 31.41
N ASP A 234 -17.51 -9.80 32.74
CA ASP A 234 -17.92 -8.57 33.42
C ASP A 234 -16.80 -7.94 34.26
N ASP A 235 -15.55 -8.33 34.05
CA ASP A 235 -14.40 -7.84 34.82
C ASP A 235 -13.60 -6.80 34.02
N SER A 236 -13.83 -5.52 34.34
CA SER A 236 -13.15 -4.38 33.71
C SER A 236 -11.66 -4.31 34.08
N GLU A 237 -11.28 -4.76 35.28
CA GLU A 237 -9.88 -4.78 35.70
C GLU A 237 -9.09 -5.89 35.00
N ALA A 238 -9.67 -7.08 34.85
CA ALA A 238 -9.06 -8.17 34.10
C ALA A 238 -8.83 -7.77 32.64
N PHE A 239 -9.81 -7.09 32.03
CA PHE A 239 -9.64 -6.52 30.69
C PHE A 239 -8.50 -5.51 30.64
N ALA A 240 -8.46 -4.54 31.57
CA ALA A 240 -7.41 -3.52 31.60
C ALA A 240 -6.01 -4.13 31.80
N ARG A 241 -5.86 -5.12 32.70
CA ARG A 241 -4.60 -5.84 32.93
C ARG A 241 -4.16 -6.61 31.69
N TRP A 242 -5.07 -7.35 31.05
CA TRP A 242 -4.77 -8.09 29.83
C TRP A 242 -4.42 -7.15 28.66
N PHE A 243 -5.17 -6.05 28.48
CA PHE A 243 -4.93 -5.06 27.44
C PHE A 243 -3.53 -4.45 27.53
N ARG A 244 -3.07 -4.11 28.74
CA ARG A 244 -1.73 -3.54 28.98
C ARG A 244 -0.61 -4.59 29.00
N SER A 245 -0.95 -5.88 28.93
CA SER A 245 0.02 -6.98 28.92
C SER A 245 0.53 -7.27 27.51
N PRO A 246 1.68 -7.96 27.37
CA PRO A 246 2.14 -8.43 26.06
C PRO A 246 1.37 -9.65 25.54
N ALA A 247 0.35 -10.17 26.25
CA ALA A 247 -0.30 -11.45 25.97
C ALA A 247 -0.93 -11.55 24.57
N TRP A 248 -1.38 -10.43 24.01
CA TRP A 248 -1.99 -10.37 22.68
C TRP A 248 -1.01 -9.91 21.57
N SER A 249 0.29 -9.83 21.88
CA SER A 249 1.32 -9.47 20.89
C SER A 249 1.36 -10.50 19.76
N GLY A 250 1.27 -10.03 18.51
CA GLY A 250 1.22 -10.91 17.34
C GLY A 250 -0.13 -11.59 17.11
N THR A 251 -1.16 -11.24 17.88
CA THR A 251 -2.54 -11.70 17.69
C THR A 251 -3.45 -10.57 17.20
N HIS A 252 -4.70 -10.88 16.85
CA HIS A 252 -5.64 -10.01 16.14
C HIS A 252 -7.00 -9.83 16.88
N PRO A 253 -7.05 -9.56 18.20
CA PRO A 253 -8.29 -9.44 18.98
C PRO A 253 -9.24 -8.32 18.52
N TRP A 254 -8.71 -7.37 17.76
CA TRP A 254 -9.41 -6.19 17.33
C TRP A 254 -9.95 -6.31 15.90
N GLU A 255 -9.56 -7.34 15.15
CA GLU A 255 -10.01 -7.58 13.78
C GLU A 255 -11.42 -8.19 13.78
N ILE A 256 -12.43 -7.33 13.92
CA ILE A 256 -13.84 -7.74 14.00
C ILE A 256 -14.39 -8.31 12.69
N VAL A 257 -13.76 -8.02 11.54
CA VAL A 257 -14.09 -8.70 10.26
C VAL A 257 -12.82 -9.19 9.62
N TYR A 258 -12.64 -10.51 9.59
CA TYR A 258 -11.48 -11.16 8.98
C TYR A 258 -11.35 -10.86 7.48
N SER A 259 -10.12 -10.59 7.03
CA SER A 259 -9.75 -10.57 5.62
C SER A 259 -8.38 -11.23 5.41
N MET A 260 -8.14 -11.78 4.21
CA MET A 260 -6.86 -12.39 3.86
C MET A 260 -5.69 -11.37 3.83
N PHE A 261 -5.98 -10.08 3.62
CA PHE A 261 -4.97 -9.03 3.58
C PHE A 261 -4.94 -8.26 4.91
N ASP A 262 -5.94 -7.42 5.13
CA ASP A 262 -6.12 -6.59 6.32
C ASP A 262 -7.65 -6.44 6.54
N GLY A 263 -8.14 -6.84 7.71
CA GLY A 263 -9.57 -6.82 8.04
C GLY A 263 -10.12 -5.47 8.49
N VAL A 264 -11.35 -5.48 9.01
CA VAL A 264 -11.90 -4.33 9.73
C VAL A 264 -11.51 -4.44 11.19
N VAL A 265 -10.85 -3.41 11.71
CA VAL A 265 -10.37 -3.35 13.08
C VAL A 265 -11.22 -2.38 13.88
N LEU A 266 -11.65 -2.81 15.07
CA LEU A 266 -12.27 -1.98 16.10
C LEU A 266 -11.49 -2.16 17.40
N GLY A 267 -10.42 -1.39 17.57
CA GLY A 267 -9.49 -1.54 18.69
C GLY A 267 -9.71 -0.50 19.78
N PRO A 268 -9.77 -0.87 21.07
CA PRO A 268 -9.80 0.11 22.14
C PRO A 268 -8.42 0.76 22.35
N TRP A 269 -8.42 1.97 22.89
CA TRP A 269 -7.23 2.61 23.48
C TRP A 269 -7.61 3.48 24.67
N GLU A 270 -6.63 3.77 25.50
CA GLU A 270 -6.79 4.61 26.68
C GLU A 270 -6.49 6.08 26.35
N ARG A 271 -7.35 7.00 26.80
CA ARG A 271 -7.17 8.45 26.70
C ARG A 271 -7.86 9.13 27.87
N ASP A 272 -7.12 10.04 28.53
CA ASP A 272 -7.60 10.86 29.65
C ASP A 272 -8.24 10.02 30.78
N GLY A 273 -7.68 8.83 31.06
CA GLY A 273 -8.16 7.93 32.12
C GLY A 273 -9.41 7.12 31.76
N GLY A 274 -9.84 7.12 30.50
CA GLY A 274 -10.93 6.26 30.01
C GLY A 274 -10.63 5.61 28.67
N TRP A 275 -11.60 4.85 28.16
CA TRP A 275 -11.50 4.06 26.93
C TRP A 275 -12.20 4.73 25.76
N ARG A 276 -11.54 4.71 24.61
CA ARG A 276 -12.07 5.08 23.30
C ARG A 276 -11.74 3.99 22.29
N PHE A 277 -12.24 4.09 21.07
CA PHE A 277 -12.05 3.08 20.03
C PHE A 277 -11.52 3.64 18.72
N GLY A 278 -10.79 2.82 17.99
CA GLY A 278 -10.34 3.06 16.63
C GLY A 278 -11.06 2.15 15.69
N LEU A 279 -11.75 2.74 14.71
CA LEU A 279 -12.27 1.99 13.58
C LEU A 279 -11.32 2.18 12.39
N SER A 280 -10.89 1.08 11.76
CA SER A 280 -10.13 1.12 10.51
C SER A 280 -10.51 -0.02 9.59
N ALA A 281 -10.31 0.19 8.28
CA ALA A 281 -10.41 -0.84 7.27
C ALA A 281 -9.04 -1.12 6.66
N GLY A 282 -8.80 -2.36 6.27
CA GLY A 282 -7.56 -2.73 5.59
C GLY A 282 -7.48 -2.25 4.14
N HIS A 283 -8.63 -2.05 3.48
CA HIS A 283 -8.67 -1.59 2.10
C HIS A 283 -10.00 -0.91 1.73
N LEU A 284 -9.97 -0.09 0.67
CA LEU A 284 -11.13 0.68 0.19
C LEU A 284 -12.31 -0.19 -0.28
N GLY A 285 -12.08 -1.48 -0.55
CA GLY A 285 -13.16 -2.43 -0.85
C GLY A 285 -14.13 -2.65 0.33
N GLN A 286 -13.73 -2.29 1.55
CA GLN A 286 -14.56 -2.37 2.75
C GLN A 286 -15.25 -1.03 3.08
N ALA A 287 -15.03 0.03 2.29
CA ALA A 287 -15.47 1.38 2.63
C ALA A 287 -16.97 1.48 2.95
N GLU A 288 -17.83 0.77 2.19
CA GLU A 288 -19.28 0.82 2.40
C GLU A 288 -19.67 0.18 3.74
N ALA A 289 -19.10 -0.98 4.05
CA ALA A 289 -19.35 -1.68 5.30
C ALA A 289 -18.88 -0.84 6.49
N VAL A 290 -17.65 -0.32 6.43
CA VAL A 290 -17.08 0.47 7.53
C VAL A 290 -17.79 1.81 7.71
N ALA A 291 -18.26 2.47 6.64
CA ALA A 291 -19.08 3.66 6.78
C ALA A 291 -20.42 3.38 7.48
N LYS A 292 -21.05 2.22 7.23
CA LYS A 292 -22.26 1.80 7.96
C LYS A 292 -21.95 1.56 9.44
N MET A 293 -20.83 0.89 9.74
CA MET A 293 -20.37 0.65 11.12
C MET A 293 -20.10 1.98 11.84
N ALA A 294 -19.31 2.86 11.24
CA ALA A 294 -18.95 4.16 11.79
C ALA A 294 -20.20 4.99 12.12
N ARG A 295 -21.15 5.06 11.17
CA ARG A 295 -22.40 5.77 11.40
C ARG A 295 -23.19 5.18 12.57
N ALA A 296 -23.34 3.86 12.63
CA ALA A 296 -24.10 3.21 13.71
C ALA A 296 -23.45 3.40 15.08
N LEU A 297 -22.12 3.27 15.18
CA LEU A 297 -21.36 3.53 16.41
C LEU A 297 -21.55 4.98 16.88
N GLY A 298 -21.48 5.94 15.95
CA GLY A 298 -21.62 7.36 16.26
C GLY A 298 -23.04 7.74 16.67
N GLU A 299 -24.07 7.20 15.98
CA GLU A 299 -25.48 7.37 16.35
C GLU A 299 -25.76 6.84 17.77
N GLN A 300 -25.08 5.76 18.18
CA GLN A 300 -25.15 5.19 19.53
C GLN A 300 -24.26 5.91 20.56
N GLY A 301 -23.50 6.94 20.15
CA GLY A 301 -22.64 7.71 21.06
C GLY A 301 -21.43 6.93 21.57
N VAL A 302 -20.94 5.94 20.82
CA VAL A 302 -19.67 5.27 21.15
C VAL A 302 -18.52 6.26 20.95
N PRO A 303 -17.57 6.40 21.90
CA PRO A 303 -16.42 7.27 21.74
C PRO A 303 -15.38 6.61 20.84
N PHE A 304 -15.35 6.96 19.56
CA PHE A 304 -14.41 6.37 18.61
C PHE A 304 -13.89 7.39 17.59
N GLU A 305 -12.70 7.11 17.04
CA GLU A 305 -12.17 7.79 15.86
C GLU A 305 -12.18 6.81 14.68
N TRP A 306 -12.59 7.28 13.51
CA TRP A 306 -12.49 6.51 12.27
C TRP A 306 -11.20 6.88 11.53
N HIS A 307 -10.23 5.97 11.55
CA HIS A 307 -9.01 6.13 10.79
C HIS A 307 -9.30 6.09 9.28
N GLN A 308 -8.72 7.05 8.55
CA GLN A 308 -8.89 7.24 7.11
C GLN A 308 -10.34 7.58 6.69
N ALA A 309 -11.12 8.24 7.56
CA ALA A 309 -12.50 8.60 7.28
C ALA A 309 -12.65 9.41 5.98
N GLU A 310 -11.77 10.39 5.75
CA GLU A 310 -11.86 11.25 4.57
C GLU A 310 -11.53 10.49 3.28
N GLU A 311 -10.53 9.62 3.27
CA GLU A 311 -10.20 8.77 2.13
C GLU A 311 -11.35 7.81 1.80
N MET A 312 -11.96 7.20 2.82
CA MET A 312 -13.10 6.29 2.65
C MET A 312 -14.35 7.02 2.16
N ILE A 313 -14.65 8.21 2.71
CA ILE A 313 -15.75 9.06 2.25
C ILE A 313 -15.50 9.53 0.82
N ALA A 314 -14.28 9.91 0.46
CA ALA A 314 -13.91 10.27 -0.92
C ALA A 314 -14.14 9.09 -1.87
N ALA A 315 -13.73 7.88 -1.49
CA ALA A 315 -13.95 6.64 -2.26
C ALA A 315 -15.44 6.33 -2.47
N LEU A 316 -16.26 6.43 -1.43
CA LEU A 316 -17.71 6.19 -1.51
C LEU A 316 -18.44 7.23 -2.37
N ARG A 317 -17.90 8.45 -2.44
CA ARG A 317 -18.37 9.54 -3.29
C ARG A 317 -17.76 9.51 -4.69
N GLY A 318 -16.79 8.62 -4.93
CA GLY A 318 -16.06 8.48 -6.20
C GLY A 318 -15.18 9.67 -6.54
N ARG A 319 -14.75 10.43 -5.51
CA ARG A 319 -13.95 11.66 -5.63
C ARG A 319 -12.44 11.40 -5.58
N ASP A 320 -12.03 10.25 -5.07
CA ASP A 320 -10.63 9.85 -5.00
C ASP A 320 -10.09 9.44 -6.37
N GLU A 321 -8.76 9.40 -6.47
CA GLU A 321 -8.07 8.85 -7.63
C GLU A 321 -7.81 7.36 -7.39
N ILE A 322 -8.01 6.56 -8.44
CA ILE A 322 -7.61 5.16 -8.50
C ILE A 322 -6.52 4.98 -9.53
N GLU A 323 -5.65 4.01 -9.27
CA GLU A 323 -4.65 3.58 -10.23
C GLU A 323 -5.26 2.67 -11.29
N ILE A 324 -5.00 3.00 -12.54
CA ILE A 324 -5.21 2.15 -13.71
C ILE A 324 -3.87 1.54 -14.07
N GLY A 325 -3.81 0.22 -14.25
CA GLY A 325 -2.57 -0.41 -14.71
C GLY A 325 -2.60 -1.93 -14.70
N PRO A 326 -1.44 -2.57 -14.92
CA PRO A 326 -1.36 -4.02 -15.13
C PRO A 326 -1.22 -4.83 -13.83
N PHE A 327 -1.26 -4.20 -12.64
CA PHE A 327 -0.99 -4.87 -11.36
C PHE A 327 -2.25 -5.21 -10.56
N SER A 328 -2.13 -6.17 -9.64
CA SER A 328 -3.22 -6.79 -8.87
C SER A 328 -4.07 -5.82 -8.03
N MET A 329 -3.47 -4.75 -7.51
CA MET A 329 -4.15 -3.75 -6.68
C MET A 329 -4.74 -2.58 -7.49
N GLN A 330 -4.61 -2.61 -8.82
CA GLN A 330 -5.03 -1.56 -9.73
C GLN A 330 -6.26 -1.99 -10.52
N LEU A 331 -7.03 -1.02 -11.00
CA LEU A 331 -8.09 -1.32 -11.96
C LEU A 331 -7.44 -1.59 -13.34
N SER A 332 -7.59 -2.81 -13.86
CA SER A 332 -7.03 -3.12 -15.18
C SER A 332 -7.69 -2.30 -16.29
N LEU A 333 -6.95 -1.96 -17.33
CA LEU A 333 -7.50 -1.28 -18.50
C LEU A 333 -8.60 -2.12 -19.20
N ALA A 334 -8.50 -3.44 -19.16
CA ALA A 334 -9.53 -4.35 -19.68
C ALA A 334 -10.83 -4.23 -18.88
N GLU A 335 -10.71 -4.16 -17.55
CA GLU A 335 -11.84 -3.92 -16.65
C GLU A 335 -12.49 -2.56 -16.91
N LEU A 336 -11.69 -1.50 -16.97
CA LEU A 336 -12.18 -0.15 -17.25
C LEU A 336 -12.93 -0.09 -18.59
N ARG A 337 -12.42 -0.75 -19.63
CA ARG A 337 -13.10 -0.83 -20.93
C ARG A 337 -14.43 -1.56 -20.87
N ARG A 338 -14.54 -2.58 -20.01
CA ARG A 338 -15.79 -3.33 -19.81
C ARG A 338 -16.81 -2.52 -19.02
N GLN A 339 -16.38 -1.80 -17.98
CA GLN A 339 -17.26 -1.00 -17.12
C GLN A 339 -17.67 0.33 -17.76
N ASN A 340 -16.70 1.07 -18.31
CA ASN A 340 -16.90 2.39 -18.90
C ASN A 340 -15.83 2.73 -19.95
N ARG A 341 -15.99 2.22 -21.17
CA ARG A 341 -15.05 2.43 -22.30
C ARG A 341 -14.74 3.91 -22.57
N ALA A 342 -15.69 4.82 -22.37
CA ALA A 342 -15.51 6.24 -22.64
C ALA A 342 -14.52 6.89 -21.66
N ALA A 343 -14.37 6.35 -20.43
CA ALA A 343 -13.48 6.89 -19.40
C ALA A 343 -11.99 6.63 -19.68
N VAL A 344 -11.63 5.78 -20.65
CA VAL A 344 -10.22 5.53 -21.03
C VAL A 344 -9.51 6.82 -21.47
N LYS A 345 -10.24 7.76 -22.09
CA LYS A 345 -9.70 9.06 -22.49
C LYS A 345 -9.45 10.02 -21.32
N ASP A 346 -10.10 9.76 -20.18
CA ASP A 346 -10.01 10.58 -18.97
C ASP A 346 -8.87 10.09 -18.04
N VAL A 347 -8.19 8.99 -18.40
CA VAL A 347 -7.03 8.48 -17.65
C VAL A 347 -5.83 9.40 -17.86
N ARG A 348 -5.29 9.92 -16.76
CA ARG A 348 -4.01 10.64 -16.74
C ARG A 348 -2.88 9.61 -16.66
N TRP A 349 -2.34 9.24 -17.82
CA TRP A 349 -1.24 8.28 -17.91
C TRP A 349 0.06 8.85 -17.34
N ASP A 350 0.80 8.00 -16.62
CA ASP A 350 2.16 8.31 -16.20
C ASP A 350 3.04 8.59 -17.44
N PRO A 351 4.03 9.50 -17.33
CA PRO A 351 5.07 9.61 -18.34
C PRO A 351 5.76 8.26 -18.55
N LEU A 352 6.15 7.98 -19.80
CA LEU A 352 6.93 6.79 -20.09
C LEU A 352 8.29 6.90 -19.39
N PRO A 353 8.81 5.82 -18.78
CA PRO A 353 10.11 5.85 -18.13
C PRO A 353 11.20 5.89 -19.20
N VAL A 354 11.58 7.11 -19.59
CA VAL A 354 12.67 7.37 -20.51
C VAL A 354 13.98 7.25 -19.75
N LEU A 355 14.87 6.39 -20.26
CA LEU A 355 16.21 6.24 -19.72
C LEU A 355 17.03 7.49 -20.06
N LYS A 356 17.59 8.16 -19.05
CA LYS A 356 18.40 9.37 -19.20
C LYS A 356 19.90 9.01 -19.12
N PRO A 357 20.64 9.03 -20.23
CA PRO A 357 22.06 8.73 -20.22
C PRO A 357 22.86 9.78 -19.43
N ARG A 358 23.98 9.36 -18.85
CA ARG A 358 25.02 10.22 -18.28
C ARG A 358 26.32 10.07 -19.05
N ARG A 359 27.10 11.15 -19.08
CA ARG A 359 28.44 11.16 -19.69
C ARG A 359 29.42 10.31 -18.88
N GLU A 360 29.33 10.41 -17.56
CA GLU A 360 30.15 9.63 -16.61
C GLU A 360 29.32 8.53 -15.97
N ALA A 361 29.96 7.37 -15.77
CA ALA A 361 29.35 6.29 -15.02
C ALA A 361 29.17 6.71 -13.56
N VAL A 362 28.00 6.43 -13.00
CA VAL A 362 27.78 6.57 -11.57
C VAL A 362 28.61 5.50 -10.89
N ILE A 363 29.63 5.92 -10.14
CA ILE A 363 30.26 5.10 -9.12
C ILE A 363 29.27 5.10 -7.95
N PRO A 364 28.51 4.02 -7.73
CA PRO A 364 27.49 4.02 -6.69
C PRO A 364 28.19 4.24 -5.36
N ARG A 365 27.64 5.12 -4.52
CA ARG A 365 28.08 5.21 -3.13
C ARG A 365 27.59 3.96 -2.43
N VAL A 366 28.39 2.90 -2.45
CA VAL A 366 28.15 1.77 -1.55
C VAL A 366 28.47 2.30 -0.17
N GLY A 367 27.45 2.76 0.55
CA GLY A 367 27.57 3.07 1.95
C GLY A 367 27.95 1.80 2.68
N ARG A 368 29.25 1.57 2.90
CA ARG A 368 29.66 0.79 4.07
C ARG A 368 29.14 1.57 5.25
N ALA A 369 28.00 1.15 5.81
CA ALA A 369 27.60 1.62 7.12
C ALA A 369 28.83 1.42 8.01
N ARG A 370 29.42 2.51 8.51
CA ARG A 370 30.34 2.39 9.63
C ARG A 370 29.55 1.66 10.71
N PRO A 371 30.15 0.66 11.40
CA PRO A 371 29.50 0.10 12.57
C PRO A 371 29.46 1.22 13.61
N THR A 372 28.39 2.01 13.60
CA THR A 372 28.09 2.91 14.71
C THR A 372 27.55 2.01 15.80
N GLY A 373 28.47 1.48 16.61
CA GLY A 373 28.16 1.20 18.01
C GLY A 373 27.86 2.54 18.67
N ASP A 374 26.62 3.01 18.52
CA ASP A 374 25.89 3.78 19.53
C ASP A 374 24.50 4.10 18.98
N LEU A 375 23.49 3.40 19.49
CA LEU A 375 22.08 3.78 19.32
C LEU A 375 21.76 4.89 20.34
N SER A 376 22.36 6.06 20.16
CA SER A 376 21.88 7.29 20.78
C SER A 376 20.85 7.91 19.83
N LEU A 377 19.56 7.72 20.15
CA LEU A 377 18.43 8.38 19.52
C LEU A 377 18.60 9.91 19.56
N ALA A 378 19.04 10.51 18.46
CA ALA A 378 18.94 11.95 18.26
C ALA A 378 17.46 12.32 18.02
N PRO A 379 16.96 13.41 18.64
CA PRO A 379 15.55 13.79 18.55
C PRO A 379 15.17 14.26 17.14
N ALA A 380 13.94 13.90 16.75
CA ALA A 380 13.37 14.21 15.44
C ALA A 380 13.41 15.72 15.11
N PRO A 381 13.64 16.09 13.83
CA PRO A 381 13.60 17.49 13.41
C PRO A 381 12.18 18.04 13.56
N ARG A 382 12.05 19.14 14.31
CA ARG A 382 10.82 19.92 14.43
C ARG A 382 10.34 20.34 13.04
N THR A 383 9.14 19.92 12.68
CA THR A 383 8.43 20.37 11.49
C THR A 383 8.27 21.90 11.54
N ARG A 384 8.79 22.56 10.50
CA ARG A 384 8.64 23.99 10.26
C ARG A 384 7.15 24.29 10.08
N ARG A 385 6.55 25.03 11.01
CA ARG A 385 5.19 25.58 10.87
C ARG A 385 5.13 26.45 9.61
N LEU A 386 4.24 26.11 8.69
CA LEU A 386 3.82 27.01 7.62
C LEU A 386 3.10 28.21 8.27
N HIS A 387 3.73 29.38 8.21
CA HIS A 387 3.10 30.63 8.61
C HIS A 387 1.95 30.95 7.65
N ALA A 388 0.77 31.22 8.22
CA ALA A 388 -0.33 31.87 7.52
C ALA A 388 0.06 33.32 7.16
N PRO A 389 -0.43 33.87 6.03
CA PRO A 389 -0.15 35.25 5.66
C PRO A 389 -0.86 36.24 6.61
N PRO A 390 -0.29 37.44 6.82
CA PRO A 390 -0.82 38.41 7.75
C PRO A 390 -2.14 39.02 7.23
N ARG A 391 -3.14 39.07 8.11
CA ARG A 391 -4.34 39.90 7.95
C ARG A 391 -3.95 41.36 8.10
N THR A 392 -4.07 42.16 7.05
CA THR A 392 -4.00 43.61 7.13
C THR A 392 -5.27 44.14 7.79
N HIS A 393 -5.12 44.85 8.91
CA HIS A 393 -6.15 45.70 9.50
C HIS A 393 -5.99 47.10 8.91
N GLY A 394 -6.92 47.50 8.04
CA GLY A 394 -7.11 48.90 7.69
C GLY A 394 -8.25 49.48 8.53
N ARG A 395 -7.91 50.30 9.53
CA ARG A 395 -8.86 51.22 10.17
C ARG A 395 -8.57 52.65 9.68
N SER A 396 -9.62 53.24 9.10
CA SER A 396 -10.04 54.65 9.03
C SER A 396 -9.01 55.78 9.14
N LYS A 397 -9.11 56.73 8.20
CA LYS A 397 -9.30 58.15 8.53
C LYS A 397 -10.24 58.81 7.52
N SER A 398 -11.38 59.31 8.01
CA SER A 398 -12.11 60.48 7.48
C SER A 398 -11.29 61.76 7.77
N PRO A 399 -11.57 62.91 7.14
CA PRO A 399 -12.87 63.60 7.18
C PRO A 399 -13.79 63.31 6.00
#